data_AF-A0A653TWG2-F1
#
_entry.id   AF-A0A653TWG2-F1
#
_cell.length_a   1.000
_cell.length_b   1.000
_cell.length_c   1.000
_cell.angle_alpha   90.00
_cell.angle_beta   90.00
_cell.angle_gamma   90.00
#
_symmetry.space_group_name_H-M   'P 1'
#
loop_
_entity.id
_entity.type
_entity.pdbx_description
1 polymer ?
#
loop_
_entity_poly.entity_id
_entity_poly.type
_entity_poly.pdbx_seq_one_letter_code
_entity_poly.pdbx_strand_id
1 'polypeptide(L)'
;MSTAEEPVPPTAPATRPQRSPKRGMAAAVLSLEAVTLGLTTPVLIVIAEVPTGPALAVGLGLALVCVLLAGMLRRPWAYGLGWAVQVVAIALGLVIPAMFLLGPVFAALWAGAVLLGDKIERERAEAYDAFDRARAAGEA
;
A
#
# COMPACT_ATOMS: atom_id res chain seq x y z
N MET A 1 58.48 -18.72 -14.54
CA MET A 1 57.57 -17.71 -15.14
C MET A 1 56.26 -17.81 -14.37
N SER A 2 56.19 -17.10 -13.24
CA SER A 2 55.10 -17.16 -12.27
C SER A 2 54.05 -16.14 -12.70
N THR A 3 52.89 -16.62 -13.13
CA THR A 3 51.70 -15.78 -13.29
C THR A 3 51.12 -15.59 -11.90
N ALA A 4 51.33 -14.42 -11.33
CA ALA A 4 50.59 -13.98 -10.16
C ALA A 4 49.10 -14.02 -10.50
N GLU A 5 48.36 -14.87 -9.79
CA GLU A 5 46.91 -14.83 -9.77
C GLU A 5 46.53 -13.47 -9.15
N GLU A 6 46.09 -12.52 -9.98
CA GLU A 6 45.54 -11.27 -9.46
C GLU A 6 44.30 -11.60 -8.62
N PRO A 7 44.21 -11.08 -7.39
CA PRO A 7 43.02 -11.29 -6.56
C PRO A 7 41.84 -10.59 -7.24
N VAL A 8 40.85 -11.39 -7.65
CA VAL A 8 39.56 -10.89 -8.17
C VAL A 8 38.96 -9.97 -7.09
N PRO A 9 38.77 -8.66 -7.36
CA PRO A 9 38.16 -7.78 -6.38
C PRO A 9 36.74 -8.27 -6.09
N PRO A 10 36.29 -8.28 -4.82
CA PRO A 10 34.93 -8.67 -4.49
C PRO A 10 33.95 -7.78 -5.26
N THR A 11 33.19 -8.38 -6.17
CA THR A 11 32.09 -7.72 -6.86
C THR A 11 31.04 -7.36 -5.83
N ALA A 12 31.10 -6.13 -5.33
CA ALA A 12 30.10 -5.59 -4.42
C ALA A 12 28.71 -5.81 -5.02
N PRO A 13 27.81 -6.59 -4.38
CA PRO A 13 26.46 -6.73 -4.89
C PRO A 13 25.80 -5.36 -4.85
N ALA A 14 25.37 -4.86 -6.01
CA ALA A 14 24.59 -3.63 -6.10
C ALA A 14 23.31 -3.80 -5.26
N THR A 15 23.27 -3.17 -4.08
CA THR A 15 22.12 -3.17 -3.18
C THR A 15 20.95 -2.49 -3.89
N ARG A 16 20.07 -3.28 -4.51
CA ARG A 16 18.84 -2.72 -5.09
C ARG A 16 18.02 -2.13 -3.93
N PRO A 17 17.52 -0.88 -4.04
CA PRO A 17 16.65 -0.31 -3.04
C PRO A 17 15.46 -1.25 -2.82
N GLN A 18 15.38 -1.87 -1.65
CA GLN A 18 14.36 -2.86 -1.40
C GLN A 18 13.03 -2.12 -1.17
N ARG A 19 12.04 -2.38 -2.02
CA ARG A 19 10.72 -1.74 -1.90
C ARG A 19 10.12 -2.08 -0.53
N SER A 20 9.73 -1.04 0.21
CA SER A 20 9.04 -1.15 1.50
C SER A 20 7.77 -2.01 1.37
N PRO A 21 7.71 -3.20 2.00
CA PRO A 21 6.56 -4.11 1.91
C PRO A 21 5.24 -3.44 2.29
N LYS A 22 5.24 -2.60 3.34
CA LYS A 22 4.06 -1.86 3.79
C LYS A 22 3.44 -1.03 2.68
N ARG A 23 4.27 -0.27 1.95
CA ARG A 23 3.81 0.60 0.85
C ARG A 23 3.23 -0.19 -0.31
N GLY A 24 3.83 -1.33 -0.64
CA GLY A 24 3.33 -2.21 -1.71
C GLY A 24 1.95 -2.77 -1.38
N MET A 25 1.79 -3.32 -0.17
CA MET A 25 0.50 -3.86 0.30
C MET A 25 -0.57 -2.77 0.37
N ALA A 26 -0.27 -1.64 1.00
CA ALA A 26 -1.23 -0.54 1.14
C ALA A 26 -1.63 0.06 -0.23
N ALA A 27 -0.69 0.19 -1.17
CA ALA A 27 -0.99 0.65 -2.52
C ALA A 27 -1.89 -0.32 -3.28
N ALA A 28 -1.68 -1.63 -3.12
CA ALA A 28 -2.51 -2.66 -3.72
C ALA A 28 -3.96 -2.61 -3.20
N VAL A 29 -4.13 -2.44 -1.88
CA VAL A 29 -5.45 -2.29 -1.25
C VAL A 29 -6.19 -1.07 -1.82
N LEU A 30 -5.58 0.11 -1.80
CA LEU A 30 -6.19 1.33 -2.36
C LEU A 30 -6.48 1.22 -3.85
N SER A 31 -5.63 0.52 -4.62
CA SER A 31 -5.85 0.35 -6.06
C SER A 31 -7.06 -0.54 -6.34
N LEU A 32 -7.22 -1.63 -5.59
CA LEU A 32 -8.39 -2.49 -5.70
C LEU A 32 -9.65 -1.76 -5.21
N GLU A 33 -9.53 -1.02 -4.11
CA GLU A 33 -10.62 -0.21 -3.56
C GLU A 33 -11.05 0.89 -4.54
N ALA A 34 -10.13 1.50 -5.27
CA ALA A 34 -10.45 2.47 -6.31
C ALA A 34 -11.37 1.87 -7.38
N VAL A 35 -11.12 0.62 -7.79
CA VAL A 35 -11.99 -0.08 -8.74
C VAL A 35 -13.36 -0.33 -8.12
N THR A 36 -13.41 -0.81 -6.88
CA THR A 36 -14.68 -1.03 -6.16
C THR A 36 -15.49 0.27 -6.03
N LEU A 37 -14.87 1.37 -5.62
CA LEU A 37 -15.53 2.68 -5.48
C LEU A 37 -15.92 3.24 -6.85
N GLY A 38 -15.12 3.05 -7.90
CA GLY A 38 -15.51 3.43 -9.26
C GLY A 38 -16.77 2.71 -9.72
N LEU A 39 -16.88 1.40 -9.42
CA LEU A 39 -18.05 0.57 -9.68
C LEU A 39 -19.27 0.92 -8.84
N THR A 40 -19.15 1.78 -7.82
CA THR A 40 -20.33 2.31 -7.13
C THR A 40 -21.11 3.30 -7.99
N THR A 41 -20.47 3.94 -8.98
CA THR A 41 -21.12 4.89 -9.90
C THR A 41 -22.37 4.31 -10.59
N PRO A 42 -22.29 3.17 -11.31
CA PRO A 42 -23.48 2.57 -11.92
C PRO A 42 -24.51 2.15 -10.87
N VAL A 43 -24.09 1.70 -9.68
CA VAL A 43 -25.02 1.34 -8.60
C VAL A 43 -25.78 2.57 -8.11
N LEU A 44 -25.10 3.71 -7.92
CA LEU A 44 -25.72 4.97 -7.53
C LEU A 44 -26.74 5.45 -8.57
N ILE A 45 -26.41 5.35 -9.86
CA ILE A 45 -27.30 5.82 -10.94
C ILE A 45 -28.48 4.87 -11.16
N VAL A 46 -28.22 3.57 -11.26
CA VAL A 46 -29.20 2.59 -11.73
C VAL A 46 -30.05 2.03 -10.58
N ILE A 47 -29.49 1.88 -9.39
CA ILE A 47 -30.17 1.26 -8.25
C ILE A 47 -30.66 2.31 -7.25
N ALA A 48 -29.83 3.29 -6.93
CA ALA A 48 -30.18 4.33 -5.97
C ALA A 48 -30.80 5.59 -6.62
N GLU A 49 -30.96 5.60 -7.94
CA GLU A 49 -31.55 6.70 -8.73
C GLU A 49 -30.94 8.08 -8.45
N VAL A 50 -29.67 8.11 -8.03
CA VAL A 50 -28.93 9.34 -7.76
C VAL A 50 -28.62 10.05 -9.08
N PRO A 51 -28.79 11.38 -9.18
CA PRO A 51 -28.44 12.13 -10.37
C PRO A 51 -26.99 11.86 -10.82
N THR A 52 -26.78 11.80 -12.13
CA THR A 52 -25.51 11.38 -12.73
C THR A 52 -24.31 12.21 -12.24
N GLY A 53 -24.46 13.53 -12.09
CA GLY A 53 -23.38 14.41 -11.63
C GLY A 53 -22.83 14.02 -10.25
N PRO A 54 -23.66 14.05 -9.19
CA PRO A 54 -23.29 13.57 -7.86
C PRO A 54 -22.78 12.12 -7.85
N ALA A 55 -23.41 11.21 -8.60
CA ALA A 55 -22.97 9.82 -8.66
C ALA A 55 -21.55 9.67 -9.22
N LEU A 56 -21.21 10.40 -10.29
CA LEU A 56 -19.85 10.45 -10.84
C LEU A 56 -18.87 11.08 -9.86
N ALA A 57 -19.26 12.18 -9.20
CA ALA A 57 -18.41 12.87 -8.23
C ALA A 57 -18.08 11.96 -7.03
N VAL A 58 -19.03 11.18 -6.54
CA VAL A 58 -18.80 10.23 -5.44
C VAL A 58 -18.00 9.03 -5.93
N GLY A 59 -18.49 8.27 -6.91
CA GLY A 59 -17.87 7.01 -7.30
C GLY A 59 -16.49 7.19 -7.95
N LEU A 60 -16.42 7.99 -9.02
CA LEU A 60 -15.15 8.24 -9.72
C LEU A 60 -14.23 9.19 -8.96
N GLY A 61 -14.79 10.18 -8.24
CA GLY A 61 -13.98 11.07 -7.42
C GLY A 61 -13.28 10.33 -6.29
N LEU A 62 -13.99 9.44 -5.57
CA LEU A 62 -13.36 8.61 -4.54
C LEU A 62 -12.35 7.62 -5.14
N ALA A 63 -12.66 7.02 -6.29
CA ALA A 63 -11.72 6.15 -7.00
C ALA A 63 -10.40 6.89 -7.33
N LEU A 64 -10.51 8.13 -7.83
CA LEU A 64 -9.35 8.97 -8.11
C LEU A 64 -8.56 9.30 -6.83
N VAL A 65 -9.25 9.62 -5.74
CA VAL A 65 -8.61 9.85 -4.43
C VAL A 65 -7.80 8.63 -4.00
N CYS A 66 -8.34 7.42 -4.13
CA CYS A 66 -7.63 6.18 -3.80
C CYS A 66 -6.35 6.00 -4.64
N VAL A 67 -6.44 6.23 -5.96
CA VAL A 67 -5.27 6.14 -6.87
C VAL A 67 -4.19 7.16 -6.50
N LEU A 68 -4.59 8.41 -6.22
CA LEU A 68 -3.65 9.46 -5.81
C LEU A 68 -2.99 9.11 -4.47
N LEU A 69 -3.77 8.67 -3.48
CA LEU A 69 -3.24 8.25 -2.19
C LEU A 69 -2.28 7.08 -2.31
N ALA A 70 -2.56 6.10 -3.17
CA ALA A 70 -1.65 4.98 -3.43
C ALA A 70 -0.27 5.47 -3.92
N GLY A 71 -0.23 6.48 -4.80
CA GLY A 71 1.02 7.14 -5.23
C GLY A 71 1.72 7.99 -4.16
N MET A 72 0.96 8.43 -3.15
CA MET A 72 1.41 9.34 -2.09
C MET A 72 1.85 8.60 -0.81
N LEU A 73 1.72 7.28 -0.74
CA LEU A 73 2.11 6.43 0.40
C LEU A 73 3.60 6.50 0.82
N ARG A 74 4.43 7.24 0.09
CA ARG A 74 5.78 7.61 0.56
C ARG A 74 5.75 8.63 1.70
N ARG A 75 4.61 9.27 1.96
CA ARG A 75 4.43 10.23 3.05
C ARG A 75 3.64 9.57 4.19
N PRO A 76 4.05 9.73 5.47
CA PRO A 76 3.40 9.06 6.61
C PRO A 76 1.95 9.51 6.82
N TRP A 77 1.62 10.77 6.51
CA TRP A 77 0.27 11.29 6.64
C TRP A 77 -0.74 10.66 5.67
N ALA A 78 -0.27 10.12 4.53
CA ALA A 78 -1.14 9.45 3.55
C ALA A 78 -1.81 8.21 4.14
N TYR A 79 -1.19 7.57 5.13
CA TYR A 79 -1.80 6.44 5.84
C TYR A 79 -2.99 6.87 6.71
N GLY A 80 -2.95 8.09 7.27
CA GLY A 80 -4.10 8.66 7.97
C GLY A 80 -5.27 8.93 7.02
N LEU A 81 -4.98 9.45 5.82
CA LEU A 81 -6.03 9.64 4.80
C LEU A 81 -6.60 8.33 4.27
N GLY A 82 -5.80 7.27 4.16
CA GLY A 82 -6.33 5.96 3.78
C GLY A 82 -7.34 5.42 4.81
N TRP A 83 -7.12 5.65 6.11
CA TRP A 83 -8.15 5.36 7.13
C TRP A 83 -9.43 6.19 6.95
N ALA A 84 -9.31 7.47 6.56
CA ALA A 84 -10.47 8.28 6.24
C ALA A 84 -11.26 7.71 5.06
N VAL A 85 -10.56 7.22 4.01
CA VAL A 85 -11.19 6.52 2.89
C VAL A 85 -11.96 5.29 3.36
N GLN A 86 -11.40 4.49 4.28
CA GLN A 86 -12.11 3.32 4.82
C GLN A 86 -13.43 3.70 5.50
N VAL A 87 -13.42 4.77 6.31
CA VAL A 87 -14.65 5.25 6.98
C VAL A 87 -15.66 5.73 5.94
N VAL A 88 -15.23 6.45 4.91
CA VAL A 88 -16.11 6.91 3.83
C VAL A 88 -16.68 5.73 3.04
N ALA A 89 -15.88 4.71 2.73
CA ALA A 89 -16.32 3.50 2.04
C ALA A 89 -17.39 2.75 2.85
N ILE A 90 -17.22 2.62 4.16
CA ILE A 90 -18.22 2.02 5.05
C ILE A 90 -19.49 2.89 5.13
N ALA A 91 -19.33 4.21 5.25
CA ALA A 91 -20.45 5.14 5.29
C ALA A 91 -21.27 5.15 3.99
N LEU A 92 -20.63 4.87 2.85
CA LEU A 92 -21.32 4.66 1.58
C LEU A 92 -22.30 3.48 1.63
N GLY A 93 -22.14 2.56 2.59
CA GLY A 93 -23.09 1.52 2.99
C GLY A 93 -24.52 2.02 3.22
N LEU A 94 -24.67 3.27 3.69
CA LEU A 94 -25.98 3.89 3.92
C LEU A 94 -26.77 4.10 2.63
N VAL A 95 -26.08 4.26 1.50
CA VAL A 95 -26.70 4.43 0.16
C VAL A 95 -26.60 3.12 -0.62
N ILE A 96 -25.51 2.38 -0.45
CA ILE A 96 -25.21 1.15 -1.17
C ILE A 96 -24.99 0.04 -0.13
N PRO A 97 -26.03 -0.69 0.31
CA PRO A 97 -25.93 -1.65 1.42
C PRO A 97 -24.81 -2.68 1.28
N ALA A 98 -24.43 -3.07 0.06
CA ALA A 98 -23.29 -3.97 -0.19
C ALA A 98 -21.94 -3.42 0.33
N MET A 99 -21.79 -2.10 0.47
CA MET A 99 -20.58 -1.47 1.04
C MET A 99 -20.45 -1.70 2.55
N PHE A 100 -21.51 -2.07 3.27
CA PHE A 100 -21.37 -2.54 4.65
C PHE A 100 -20.64 -3.88 4.76
N LEU A 101 -20.56 -4.65 3.68
CA LEU A 101 -19.71 -5.83 3.60
C LEU A 101 -18.33 -5.49 3.02
N LEU A 102 -18.30 -4.80 1.88
CA LEU A 102 -17.04 -4.52 1.17
C LEU A 102 -16.16 -3.52 1.92
N GLY A 103 -16.72 -2.45 2.48
CA GLY A 103 -15.98 -1.43 3.24
C GLY A 103 -15.18 -2.02 4.40
N PRO A 104 -15.77 -2.82 5.30
CA PRO A 104 -15.02 -3.47 6.37
C PRO A 104 -13.95 -4.46 5.88
N VAL A 105 -14.19 -5.15 4.75
CA VAL A 105 -13.18 -6.02 4.14
C VAL A 105 -11.96 -5.21 3.69
N PHE A 106 -12.17 -4.10 2.98
CA PHE A 106 -11.07 -3.19 2.62
C PHE A 106 -10.40 -2.59 3.85
N ALA A 107 -11.17 -2.22 4.89
CA ALA A 107 -10.63 -1.68 6.13
C ALA A 107 -9.74 -2.70 6.85
N ALA A 108 -10.13 -3.97 6.87
CA ALA A 108 -9.34 -5.06 7.43
C ALA A 108 -8.05 -5.30 6.62
N LEU A 109 -8.14 -5.31 5.29
CA LEU A 109 -6.98 -5.44 4.41
C LEU A 109 -6.01 -4.26 4.58
N TRP A 110 -6.55 -3.04 4.69
CA TRP A 110 -5.80 -1.82 4.95
C TRP A 110 -5.09 -1.86 6.29
N ALA A 111 -5.82 -2.18 7.37
CA ALA A 111 -5.26 -2.35 8.70
C ALA A 111 -4.15 -3.41 8.70
N GLY A 112 -4.40 -4.55 8.06
CA GLY A 112 -3.42 -5.61 7.89
C GLY A 112 -2.16 -5.13 7.16
N ALA A 113 -2.32 -4.42 6.04
CA ALA A 113 -1.21 -3.86 5.29
C ALA A 113 -0.35 -2.88 6.11
N VAL A 114 -0.98 -2.05 6.94
CA VAL A 114 -0.27 -1.11 7.83
C VAL A 114 0.43 -1.85 8.97
N LEU A 115 -0.30 -2.64 9.74
CA LEU A 115 0.19 -3.29 10.96
C LEU A 115 1.23 -4.38 10.67
N LEU A 116 0.94 -5.25 9.69
CA LEU A 116 1.88 -6.30 9.29
C LEU A 116 3.07 -5.72 8.52
N GLY A 117 2.84 -4.67 7.71
CA GLY A 117 3.92 -3.95 7.04
C GLY A 117 4.93 -3.37 8.02
N ASP A 118 4.44 -2.75 9.10
CA ASP A 118 5.28 -2.22 10.17
C ASP A 118 6.06 -3.32 10.90
N LYS A 119 5.45 -4.49 11.11
CA LYS A 119 6.12 -5.65 11.70
C LYS A 119 7.24 -6.19 10.79
N ILE A 120 6.94 -6.41 9.51
CA ILE A 120 7.90 -6.92 8.53
C ILE A 120 9.08 -5.96 8.36
N GLU A 121 8.81 -4.65 8.33
CA GLU A 121 9.87 -3.64 8.19
C GLU A 121 10.80 -3.60 9.41
N ARG A 122 10.28 -3.78 10.63
CA ARG A 122 11.11 -3.91 11.84
C ARG A 122 11.99 -5.16 11.82
N GLU A 123 11.40 -6.33 11.55
CA GLU A 123 12.14 -7.60 11.52
C GLU A 123 13.25 -7.58 10.46
N ARG A 124 13.00 -6.96 9.30
CA ARG A 124 14.01 -6.79 8.24
C ARG A 124 15.12 -5.82 8.64
N ALA A 125 14.80 -4.73 9.33
CA ALA A 125 15.80 -3.77 9.80
C ALA A 125 16.74 -4.43 10.82
N GLU A 126 16.19 -5.16 11.80
CA GLU A 126 16.97 -5.89 12.81
C GLU A 126 17.89 -6.95 12.20
N ALA A 127 17.41 -7.68 11.19
CA ALA A 127 18.23 -8.65 10.47
C ALA A 127 19.41 -7.97 9.75
N TYR A 128 19.18 -6.82 9.11
CA TYR A 128 20.22 -6.07 8.41
C TYR A 128 21.30 -5.56 9.36
N ASP A 129 20.90 -5.00 10.51
CA ASP A 129 21.83 -4.54 11.55
C ASP A 129 22.67 -5.69 12.14
N ALA A 130 22.09 -6.89 12.25
CA ALA A 130 22.83 -8.08 12.68
C ALA A 130 23.89 -8.51 11.66
N PHE A 131 23.57 -8.47 10.36
CA PHE A 131 24.53 -8.76 9.29
C PHE A 131 25.67 -7.73 9.24
N ASP A 132 25.37 -6.44 9.39
CA ASP A 132 26.39 -5.37 9.37
C ASP A 132 27.37 -5.50 10.55
N ARG A 133 26.86 -5.87 11.75
CA ARG A 133 27.72 -6.15 12.91
C ARG A 133 28.59 -7.39 12.72
N ALA A 134 28.03 -8.46 12.17
CA ALA A 134 28.79 -9.69 11.90
C ALA A 134 29.90 -9.45 10.86
N ARG A 135 29.63 -8.61 9.85
CA ARG A 135 30.64 -8.18 8.87
C ARG A 135 31.75 -7.36 9.53
N ALA A 136 31.40 -6.34 10.32
CA ALA A 136 32.39 -5.49 10.99
C ALA A 136 33.30 -6.27 11.96
N ALA A 137 32.78 -7.31 12.61
CA ALA A 137 33.54 -8.18 13.49
C ALA A 137 34.45 -9.19 12.77
N GLY A 138 34.19 -9.48 11.49
CA GLY A 138 35.01 -10.38 10.66
C GLY A 138 36.07 -9.67 9.82
N GLU A 139 36.01 -8.33 9.73
CA GLU A 139 37.02 -7.48 9.07
C GLU A 139 38.07 -6.90 10.05
N ALA A 140 38.00 -7.28 11.34
CA ALA A 140 38.93 -6.89 12.40
C ALA A 140 39.81 -8.08 12.85
#